data_AF-A0A2D6E3X7-F1
#
_entry.id   AF-A0A2D6E3X7-F1
#
_cell.length_a   1.000
_cell.length_b   1.000
_cell.length_c   1.000
_cell.angle_alpha   90.00
_cell.angle_beta   90.00
_cell.angle_gamma   90.00
#
_symmetry.space_group_name_H-M   'P 1'
#
loop_
_entity.id
_entity.type
_entity.pdbx_description
1 polymer ?
#
loop_
_entity_poly.entity_id
_entity_poly.type
_entity_poly.pdbx_seq_one_letter_code
_entity_poly.pdbx_strand_id
1 'polypeptide(L)'
;MSKKFTLNQLTEGIRQRNQGTHNRHLVSKWSRTGLLRGLEGTTRENMAALLENQAAQLLREQNSISTGAGNLTSSGDIRGFQNIAFPIVRRVFGGLVANELVSIQPMSLPSGLLFYLDYTYGTNQGGDSGGTAAQQHATADYPKGNSIYNQPPGKGVRSGSLGIGGQYNLAGSGYSRVHAVATSVTLTASGAYQGGAWTNGKNLWATGSDGTLLQFDPQLTNAIINNSGGTAGSSGGGGSSGDGVYTAVIVEFGTAFTTADSTMNKDFVLYRDDGGTAAPYKPISSTVQAAGTSVLNIKRLNQLGTWAANEFTPNSLVAAGDTNAGLLMIVSGANAVGTALTADIDVSFVLSSTLNVGSDGDALTIPAFESDFQTTPSPEIPEIDIKIESIAVTAETRKLRARWSPELAQDLNAYHSLDAEVELTQILSEQIALELDREILNDLLMGADTNYYWSRAPGNFVNKTDGTTTGLPSNTSFTGTVREWYETLTETIIDVANSIHRKTLRGSANFCVVGPDVATILEASVLYRPSYSLDGEGQVGNPMTLGAEKVGTLSNRFTVYKDPYFPRNKILVGYKGGSYLETGYVYAPYVPLIVTPTIFAPEDFTPRKGVMTRYGKKMVRNDFYGTVTVMDLNII
;
A
#
# COMPACT_ATOMS: atom_id res chain seq x y z
N MET A 1 -37.79 13.83 50.22
CA MET A 1 -37.83 14.52 48.92
C MET A 1 -36.60 14.12 48.12
N SER A 2 -36.75 13.25 47.12
CA SER A 2 -35.65 12.86 46.22
C SER A 2 -35.39 14.01 45.23
N LYS A 3 -34.17 14.56 45.22
CA LYS A 3 -33.76 15.59 44.24
C LYS A 3 -33.70 14.93 42.86
N LYS A 4 -34.65 15.27 41.99
CA LYS A 4 -34.63 14.88 40.58
C LYS A 4 -33.57 15.73 39.86
N PHE A 5 -32.44 15.13 39.53
CA PHE A 5 -31.47 15.75 38.62
C PHE A 5 -32.13 15.93 37.24
N THR A 6 -32.01 17.12 36.65
CA THR A 6 -32.50 17.37 35.29
C THR A 6 -31.52 16.81 34.28
N LEU A 7 -32.00 16.37 33.11
CA LEU A 7 -31.15 15.84 32.03
C LEU A 7 -30.01 16.81 31.68
N ASN A 8 -30.28 18.13 31.72
CA ASN A 8 -29.30 19.18 31.49
C ASN A 8 -28.16 19.19 32.54
N GLN A 9 -28.44 18.87 33.81
CA GLN A 9 -27.43 18.76 34.87
C GLN A 9 -26.61 17.46 34.77
N LEU A 10 -27.20 16.38 34.24
CA LEU A 10 -26.48 15.13 33.95
C LEU A 10 -25.62 15.22 32.68
N THR A 11 -25.89 16.19 31.80
CA THR A 11 -25.13 16.43 30.55
C THR A 11 -24.16 17.60 30.63
N GLU A 12 -24.02 18.27 31.78
CA GLU A 12 -23.10 19.39 32.02
C GLU A 12 -21.64 18.87 32.07
N GLY A 13 -21.10 18.49 30.91
CA GLY A 13 -19.78 17.90 30.77
C GLY A 13 -19.63 16.98 29.56
N ILE A 14 -20.73 16.40 29.06
CA ILE A 14 -20.72 15.59 27.84
C ILE A 14 -21.02 16.50 26.65
N ARG A 15 -20.02 17.31 26.26
CA ARG A 15 -20.04 17.91 24.92
C ARG A 15 -19.72 16.79 23.92
N GLN A 16 -20.71 16.35 23.15
CA GLN A 16 -20.42 15.62 21.92
C GLN A 16 -19.50 16.52 21.08
N ARG A 17 -18.21 16.18 21.02
CA ARG A 17 -17.24 16.81 20.12
C ARG A 17 -17.55 16.30 18.71
N ASN A 18 -18.60 16.83 18.11
CA ASN A 18 -18.85 16.60 16.70
C ASN A 18 -17.79 17.43 15.93
N GLN A 19 -16.66 16.79 15.57
CA GLN A 19 -15.51 17.45 14.93
C GLN A 19 -15.93 18.27 13.70
N GLY A 20 -16.91 17.80 12.93
CA GLY A 20 -17.42 18.54 11.77
C GLY A 20 -18.06 19.89 12.14
N THR A 21 -18.83 19.95 13.24
CA THR A 21 -19.41 21.21 13.73
C THR A 21 -18.34 22.15 14.30
N HIS A 22 -17.32 21.59 14.97
CA HIS A 22 -16.21 22.34 15.50
C HIS A 22 -15.36 22.96 14.38
N ASN A 23 -14.99 22.17 13.36
CA ASN A 23 -14.22 22.64 12.21
C ASN A 23 -14.97 23.73 11.45
N ARG A 24 -16.29 23.57 11.23
CA ARG A 24 -17.11 24.63 10.60
C ARG A 24 -17.12 25.92 11.42
N HIS A 25 -17.20 25.82 12.74
CA HIS A 25 -17.12 26.99 13.61
C HIS A 25 -15.74 27.67 13.53
N LEU A 26 -14.65 26.90 13.56
CA LEU A 26 -13.29 27.43 13.40
C LEU A 26 -13.10 28.12 12.05
N VAL A 27 -13.55 27.50 10.96
CA VAL A 27 -13.50 28.11 9.62
C VAL A 27 -14.28 29.43 9.61
N SER A 28 -15.46 29.49 10.21
CA SER A 28 -16.25 30.73 10.30
C SER A 28 -15.59 31.83 11.14
N LYS A 29 -14.86 31.47 12.20
CA LYS A 29 -14.12 32.40 13.05
C LYS A 29 -12.94 33.00 12.29
N TRP A 30 -12.13 32.15 11.65
CA TRP A 30 -10.91 32.54 10.97
C TRP A 30 -11.12 33.08 9.55
N SER A 31 -12.29 32.84 8.93
CA SER A 31 -12.62 33.48 7.65
C SER A 31 -12.81 35.01 7.79
N ARG A 32 -13.29 35.47 8.95
CA ARG A 32 -13.47 36.90 9.26
C ARG A 32 -12.18 37.70 9.27
N THR A 33 -11.04 37.06 9.54
CA THR A 33 -9.73 37.73 9.59
C THR A 33 -9.07 37.85 8.21
N GLY A 34 -9.64 37.21 7.17
CA GLY A 34 -9.07 37.21 5.82
C GLY A 34 -7.89 36.24 5.62
N LEU A 35 -7.36 35.62 6.69
CA LEU A 35 -6.23 34.69 6.62
C LEU A 35 -6.55 33.38 5.88
N LEU A 36 -7.83 33.05 5.73
CA LEU A 36 -8.30 31.87 4.99
C LEU A 36 -8.66 32.15 3.52
N ARG A 37 -8.45 33.38 3.01
CA ARG A 37 -8.75 33.70 1.61
C ARG A 37 -7.88 32.87 0.66
N GLY A 38 -8.47 32.40 -0.45
CA GLY A 38 -7.79 31.62 -1.49
C GLY A 38 -7.52 30.14 -1.13
N LEU A 39 -7.83 29.68 0.08
CA LEU A 39 -7.74 28.26 0.46
C LEU A 39 -9.11 27.60 0.29
N GLU A 40 -9.18 26.35 -0.16
CA GLU A 40 -10.45 25.63 -0.40
C GLU A 40 -10.48 24.24 0.26
N GLY A 41 -11.70 23.74 0.51
CA GLY A 41 -11.94 22.40 1.05
C GLY A 41 -11.17 22.09 2.34
N THR A 42 -10.51 20.93 2.36
CA THR A 42 -9.77 20.39 3.50
C THR A 42 -8.58 21.24 3.92
N THR A 43 -7.90 21.91 2.98
CA THR A 43 -6.77 22.81 3.31
C THR A 43 -7.22 24.00 4.15
N ARG A 44 -8.41 24.54 3.88
CA ARG A 44 -9.00 25.64 4.65
C ARG A 44 -9.35 25.19 6.08
N GLU A 45 -9.89 23.99 6.23
CA GLU A 45 -10.23 23.42 7.54
C GLU A 45 -8.98 23.15 8.38
N ASN A 46 -7.95 22.55 7.77
CA ASN A 46 -6.68 22.28 8.43
C ASN A 46 -5.98 23.58 8.86
N MET A 47 -5.97 24.59 7.99
CA MET A 47 -5.40 25.90 8.33
C MET A 47 -6.17 26.57 9.47
N ALA A 48 -7.51 26.50 9.48
CA ALA A 48 -8.31 27.06 10.58
C ALA A 48 -7.99 26.40 11.93
N ALA A 49 -7.78 25.08 11.95
CA ALA A 49 -7.37 24.36 13.15
C ALA A 49 -5.96 24.78 13.62
N LEU A 50 -5.01 24.95 12.68
CA LEU A 50 -3.65 25.40 13.00
C LEU A 50 -3.61 26.82 13.56
N LEU A 51 -4.38 27.73 12.98
CA LEU A 51 -4.50 29.10 13.48
C LEU A 51 -5.11 29.12 14.88
N GLU A 52 -6.11 28.26 15.16
CA GLU A 52 -6.69 28.13 16.50
C GLU A 52 -5.68 27.62 17.53
N ASN A 53 -4.96 26.55 17.19
CA ASN A 53 -3.91 26.00 18.05
C ASN A 53 -2.86 27.07 18.34
N GLN A 54 -2.47 27.84 17.32
CA GLN A 54 -1.48 28.87 17.50
C GLN A 54 -1.99 30.03 18.35
N ALA A 55 -3.23 30.46 18.17
CA ALA A 55 -3.84 31.45 19.04
C ALA A 55 -3.91 30.96 20.51
N ALA A 56 -4.34 29.72 20.73
CA ALA A 56 -4.42 29.14 22.07
C ALA A 56 -3.05 29.03 22.77
N GLN A 57 -1.98 28.83 22.01
CA GLN A 57 -0.62 28.82 22.52
C GLN A 57 -0.14 30.24 22.86
N LEU A 58 -0.39 31.21 21.99
CA LEU A 58 -0.04 32.63 22.23
C LEU A 58 -0.75 33.19 23.48
N LEU A 59 -2.04 32.88 23.69
CA LEU A 59 -2.75 33.28 24.91
C LEU A 59 -2.16 32.63 26.17
N ARG A 60 -1.72 31.37 26.08
CA ARG A 60 -1.07 30.69 27.21
C ARG A 60 0.29 31.31 27.55
N GLU A 61 1.07 31.66 26.53
CA GLU A 61 2.36 32.33 26.73
C GLU A 61 2.17 33.71 27.38
N GLN A 62 1.19 34.49 26.92
CA GLN A 62 0.84 35.78 27.51
C GLN A 62 0.49 35.65 29.00
N ASN A 63 -0.29 34.62 29.38
CA ASN A 63 -0.70 34.42 30.78
C ASN A 63 0.41 33.81 31.65
N SER A 64 1.31 33.00 31.08
CA SER A 64 2.40 32.38 31.83
C SER A 64 3.44 33.37 32.36
N ILE A 65 3.58 34.53 31.70
CA ILE A 65 4.53 35.59 32.09
C ILE A 65 3.96 36.46 33.24
N SER A 66 2.65 36.41 33.52
CA SER A 66 2.03 37.25 34.56
C SER A 66 1.96 36.63 35.96
N THR A 67 2.46 35.40 36.17
CA THR A 67 2.29 34.68 37.45
C THR A 67 3.59 34.35 38.19
N GLY A 68 4.74 34.85 37.72
CA GLY A 68 6.00 34.78 38.45
C GLY A 68 6.11 35.93 39.47
N ALA A 69 6.09 35.59 40.76
CA ALA A 69 6.27 36.53 41.87
C ALA A 69 7.60 37.30 41.75
N GLY A 70 7.52 38.63 41.60
CA GLY A 70 8.69 39.50 41.59
C GLY A 70 8.41 40.84 40.90
N ASN A 71 8.13 41.86 41.70
CA ASN A 71 7.94 43.25 41.33
C ASN A 71 9.12 43.82 40.52
N LEU A 72 9.08 43.73 39.18
CA LEU A 72 9.85 44.57 38.24
C LEU A 72 9.01 44.87 36.99
N THR A 73 8.54 46.12 36.92
CA THR A 73 8.23 46.90 35.71
C THR A 73 7.52 46.17 34.57
N SER A 74 6.21 46.12 34.64
CA SER A 74 5.33 46.09 33.48
C SER A 74 5.42 47.42 32.70
N SER A 75 6.14 47.47 31.58
CA SER A 75 5.84 48.36 30.44
C SER A 75 6.81 48.10 29.29
N GLY A 76 6.29 47.82 28.08
CA GLY A 76 7.09 47.78 26.85
C GLY A 76 6.69 46.68 25.85
N ASP A 77 5.67 46.94 25.04
CA ASP A 77 5.43 46.35 23.71
C ASP A 77 5.48 44.83 23.49
N ILE A 78 4.63 44.08 24.19
CA ILE A 78 4.27 42.70 23.81
C ILE A 78 3.10 42.69 22.78
N ARG A 79 2.92 43.79 22.02
CA ARG A 79 1.91 43.89 20.94
C ARG A 79 2.46 43.52 19.55
N GLY A 80 3.79 43.48 19.37
CA GLY A 80 4.43 43.14 18.09
C GLY A 80 4.33 41.65 17.70
N PHE A 81 4.18 40.74 18.67
CA PHE A 81 4.19 39.29 18.45
C PHE A 81 3.02 38.76 17.60
N GLN A 82 1.85 39.41 17.69
CA GLN A 82 0.60 38.89 17.12
C GLN A 82 0.41 39.21 15.64
N ASN A 83 1.00 40.29 15.13
CA ASN A 83 0.72 40.76 13.76
C ASN A 83 1.58 40.07 12.70
N ILE A 84 2.76 39.54 13.06
CA ILE A 84 3.71 38.94 12.11
C ILE A 84 3.59 37.40 12.06
N ALA A 85 3.24 36.75 13.19
CA ALA A 85 3.26 35.29 13.27
C ALA A 85 2.21 34.59 12.39
N PHE A 86 0.96 35.07 12.37
CA PHE A 86 -0.11 34.42 11.60
C PHE A 86 0.08 34.49 10.07
N PRO A 87 0.52 35.63 9.47
CA PRO A 87 0.88 35.68 8.06
C PRO A 87 2.06 34.76 7.70
N ILE A 88 3.10 34.69 8.55
CA ILE A 88 4.24 33.80 8.32
C ILE A 88 3.79 32.34 8.37
N VAL A 89 2.96 31.95 9.34
CA VAL A 89 2.40 30.59 9.41
C VAL A 89 1.63 30.24 8.14
N ARG A 90 0.78 31.14 7.64
CA ARG A 90 0.05 30.91 6.37
C ARG A 90 1.00 30.71 5.20
N ARG A 91 2.05 31.54 5.09
CA ARG A 91 3.03 31.46 3.99
C ARG A 91 3.85 30.17 4.06
N VAL A 92 4.41 29.87 5.24
CA VAL A 92 5.27 28.72 5.47
C VAL A 92 4.50 27.41 5.32
N PHE A 93 3.38 27.25 6.03
CA PHE A 93 2.63 25.98 6.01
C PHE A 93 1.70 25.83 4.80
N GLY A 94 1.29 26.93 4.18
CA GLY A 94 0.54 26.89 2.93
C GLY A 94 1.41 26.47 1.74
N GLY A 95 2.70 26.84 1.75
CA GLY A 95 3.66 26.52 0.69
C GLY A 95 4.36 25.17 0.82
N LEU A 96 4.14 24.40 1.89
CA LEU A 96 4.77 23.10 2.06
C LEU A 96 4.32 22.12 0.98
N VAL A 97 5.28 21.48 0.34
CA VAL A 97 5.02 20.43 -0.67
C VAL A 97 4.40 19.21 -0.02
N ALA A 98 4.68 18.98 1.27
CA ALA A 98 4.01 17.97 2.07
C ALA A 98 2.48 18.00 1.96
N ASN A 99 1.88 19.19 1.76
CA ASN A 99 0.43 19.31 1.61
C ASN A 99 -0.11 18.56 0.38
N GLU A 100 0.71 18.42 -0.66
CA GLU A 100 0.35 17.78 -1.92
C GLU A 100 0.78 16.30 -1.95
N LEU A 101 1.79 15.90 -1.16
CA LEU A 101 2.33 14.53 -1.16
C LEU A 101 1.74 13.61 -0.08
N VAL A 102 1.35 14.16 1.08
CA VAL A 102 0.92 13.37 2.25
C VAL A 102 -0.40 13.88 2.82
N SER A 103 -1.02 13.12 3.73
CA SER A 103 -2.20 13.60 4.45
C SER A 103 -1.80 14.44 5.65
N ILE A 104 -2.59 15.50 5.89
CA ILE A 104 -2.40 16.40 7.02
C ILE A 104 -3.53 16.18 8.02
N GLN A 105 -3.19 15.88 9.26
CA GLN A 105 -4.15 15.74 10.36
C GLN A 105 -3.71 16.62 11.55
N PRO A 106 -4.17 17.87 11.64
CA PRO A 106 -3.74 18.76 12.72
C PRO A 106 -4.21 18.25 14.09
N MET A 107 -3.31 18.25 15.07
CA MET A 107 -3.61 17.80 16.43
C MET A 107 -4.00 18.98 17.32
N SER A 108 -4.94 18.80 18.24
CA SER A 108 -5.29 19.83 19.25
C SER A 108 -4.49 19.71 20.55
N LEU A 109 -3.77 18.60 20.73
CA LEU A 109 -3.01 18.25 21.92
C LEU A 109 -1.60 17.77 21.52
N PRO A 110 -0.61 17.82 22.44
CA PRO A 110 0.75 17.35 22.17
C PRO A 110 0.86 15.86 21.81
N SER A 111 -0.15 15.06 22.19
CA SER A 111 -0.34 13.70 21.71
C SER A 111 -1.73 13.57 21.12
N GLY A 112 -1.82 12.89 19.99
CA GLY A 112 -3.06 12.67 19.25
C GLY A 112 -3.13 11.27 18.69
N LEU A 113 -4.33 10.89 18.27
CA LEU A 113 -4.59 9.67 17.52
C LEU A 113 -4.70 10.05 16.04
N LEU A 114 -3.93 9.37 15.19
CA LEU A 114 -4.03 9.45 13.74
C LEU A 114 -5.00 8.39 13.27
N PHE A 115 -5.96 8.77 12.44
CA PHE A 115 -6.97 7.83 11.93
C PHE A 115 -6.69 7.48 10.48
N TYR A 116 -6.92 6.22 10.13
CA TYR A 116 -6.93 5.73 8.75
C TYR A 116 -8.03 4.68 8.55
N LEU A 117 -8.46 4.52 7.30
CA LEU A 117 -9.46 3.53 6.93
C LEU A 117 -8.80 2.21 6.55
N ASP A 118 -9.29 1.13 7.15
CA ASP A 118 -9.06 -0.23 6.69
C ASP A 118 -10.40 -0.91 6.43
N TYR A 119 -10.44 -1.80 5.44
CA TYR A 119 -11.64 -2.60 5.16
C TYR A 119 -11.33 -4.02 5.56
N THR A 120 -12.20 -4.60 6.39
CA THR A 120 -11.98 -5.92 6.97
C THR A 120 -13.13 -6.85 6.63
N TYR A 121 -12.89 -8.16 6.62
CA TYR A 121 -13.98 -9.13 6.55
C TYR A 121 -14.88 -9.01 7.80
N GLY A 122 -16.18 -8.87 7.63
CA GLY A 122 -17.17 -8.68 8.71
C GLY A 122 -17.61 -10.00 9.36
N THR A 123 -17.35 -11.12 8.70
CA THR A 123 -17.72 -12.47 9.14
C THR A 123 -16.64 -13.48 8.76
N ASN A 124 -16.54 -14.61 9.47
CA ASN A 124 -15.63 -15.73 9.13
C ASN A 124 -16.14 -16.58 7.94
N GLN A 125 -16.96 -16.01 7.07
CA GLN A 125 -17.69 -16.77 6.05
C GLN A 125 -16.90 -16.95 4.77
N GLY A 126 -16.99 -18.15 4.18
CA GLY A 126 -16.04 -18.69 3.20
C GLY A 126 -15.14 -19.80 3.76
N GLY A 127 -15.39 -20.25 5.00
CA GLY A 127 -14.80 -21.46 5.58
C GLY A 127 -15.63 -22.73 5.30
N ASP A 128 -15.00 -23.90 5.47
CA ASP A 128 -15.55 -25.24 5.21
C ASP A 128 -16.95 -25.48 5.79
N SER A 129 -17.84 -26.07 4.97
CA SER A 129 -19.19 -26.51 5.32
C SER A 129 -19.17 -27.76 6.18
N GLY A 130 -18.63 -27.65 7.40
CA GLY A 130 -18.86 -28.63 8.45
C GLY A 130 -18.45 -30.06 8.11
N GLY A 131 -17.15 -30.32 8.07
CA GLY A 131 -16.58 -31.58 8.56
C GLY A 131 -16.11 -31.43 10.00
N THR A 132 -15.99 -32.53 10.76
CA THR A 132 -15.46 -32.58 12.13
C THR A 132 -14.00 -32.08 12.31
N ALA A 133 -13.40 -31.47 11.30
CA ALA A 133 -12.06 -30.88 11.30
C ALA A 133 -12.03 -29.39 11.72
N ALA A 134 -13.12 -28.85 12.27
CA ALA A 134 -13.17 -27.51 12.87
C ALA A 134 -12.22 -27.30 14.09
N GLN A 135 -11.39 -28.27 14.44
CA GLN A 135 -10.50 -28.19 15.62
C GLN A 135 -8.99 -28.21 15.33
N GLN A 136 -8.53 -28.35 14.08
CA GLN A 136 -7.08 -28.28 13.80
C GLN A 136 -6.63 -27.26 12.76
N HIS A 137 -7.50 -26.79 11.85
CA HIS A 137 -7.19 -25.61 11.02
C HIS A 137 -7.82 -24.35 11.62
N ALA A 138 -7.09 -23.73 12.54
CA ALA A 138 -7.51 -22.55 13.33
C ALA A 138 -7.73 -21.26 12.52
N THR A 139 -7.79 -21.28 11.19
CA THR A 139 -7.87 -20.06 10.38
C THR A 139 -8.78 -20.28 9.17
N ALA A 140 -9.96 -19.65 9.18
CA ALA A 140 -10.71 -19.42 7.95
C ALA A 140 -9.80 -18.67 6.95
N ASP A 141 -9.90 -18.94 5.64
CA ASP A 141 -9.13 -18.22 4.61
C ASP A 141 -9.35 -16.69 4.68
N TYR A 142 -10.51 -16.28 5.19
CA TYR A 142 -10.93 -14.89 5.42
C TYR A 142 -11.52 -14.73 6.83
N PRO A 143 -10.68 -14.66 7.89
CA PRO A 143 -11.21 -14.52 9.24
C PRO A 143 -11.68 -13.08 9.47
N LYS A 144 -12.76 -12.94 10.24
CA LYS A 144 -13.35 -11.65 10.60
C LYS A 144 -12.29 -10.72 11.21
N GLY A 145 -12.26 -9.49 10.73
CA GLY A 145 -11.31 -8.46 11.18
C GLY A 145 -9.98 -8.46 10.42
N ASN A 146 -9.70 -9.43 9.54
CA ASN A 146 -8.56 -9.33 8.64
C ASN A 146 -8.82 -8.30 7.55
N SER A 147 -7.80 -7.49 7.24
CA SER A 147 -7.85 -6.56 6.12
C SER A 147 -8.08 -7.32 4.81
N ILE A 148 -8.94 -6.78 3.96
CA ILE A 148 -9.16 -7.27 2.59
C ILE A 148 -7.87 -7.10 1.75
N TYR A 149 -6.97 -6.22 2.18
CA TYR A 149 -5.82 -5.77 1.38
C TYR A 149 -4.45 -6.20 1.95
N ASN A 150 -4.40 -6.61 3.21
CA ASN A 150 -3.15 -7.00 3.87
C ASN A 150 -3.26 -8.45 4.37
N GLN A 151 -2.65 -9.38 3.63
CA GLN A 151 -2.26 -10.69 4.13
C GLN A 151 -0.72 -10.76 4.14
N PRO A 152 -0.06 -11.14 5.25
CA PRO A 152 -0.61 -11.66 6.51
C PRO A 152 -0.98 -10.58 7.56
N PRO A 153 -1.79 -10.93 8.58
CA PRO A 153 -2.38 -9.98 9.55
C PRO A 153 -1.38 -9.38 10.55
N GLY A 154 -1.71 -8.18 11.06
CA GLY A 154 -1.15 -7.61 12.30
C GLY A 154 -0.26 -6.37 12.15
N LYS A 155 0.44 -6.02 13.25
CA LYS A 155 1.37 -4.87 13.42
C LYS A 155 2.57 -4.84 12.44
N GLY A 156 2.59 -5.78 11.50
CA GLY A 156 3.59 -6.01 10.45
C GLY A 156 3.28 -5.30 9.12
N VAL A 157 2.39 -4.30 9.10
CA VAL A 157 2.07 -3.42 7.93
C VAL A 157 3.29 -2.62 7.40
N ARG A 158 4.51 -2.94 7.84
CA ARG A 158 5.77 -2.39 7.33
C ARG A 158 6.47 -3.32 6.34
N SER A 159 5.99 -4.56 6.19
CA SER A 159 6.43 -5.49 5.15
C SER A 159 5.25 -5.60 4.20
N GLY A 160 5.37 -5.01 3.01
CA GLY A 160 4.21 -4.67 2.19
C GLY A 160 3.27 -5.82 1.86
N SER A 161 2.06 -5.43 1.44
CA SER A 161 1.11 -6.36 0.85
C SER A 161 1.79 -7.10 -0.31
N LEU A 162 1.87 -8.43 -0.24
CA LEU A 162 2.36 -9.22 -1.35
C LEU A 162 1.41 -8.94 -2.51
N GLY A 163 1.89 -8.23 -3.56
CA GLY A 163 1.11 -7.89 -4.77
C GLY A 163 0.67 -9.09 -5.61
N ILE A 164 0.67 -10.27 -4.97
CA ILE A 164 0.45 -11.62 -5.43
C ILE A 164 -0.92 -12.11 -4.90
N GLY A 165 -1.69 -11.31 -4.14
CA GLY A 165 -3.05 -11.66 -3.71
C GLY A 165 -4.16 -11.02 -4.57
N GLY A 166 -5.13 -11.81 -5.03
CA GLY A 166 -6.32 -11.33 -5.77
C GLY A 166 -6.90 -12.37 -6.74
N GLN A 167 -8.08 -12.09 -7.31
CA GLN A 167 -8.82 -12.98 -8.23
C GLN A 167 -7.98 -13.47 -9.42
N TYR A 168 -6.99 -12.67 -9.85
CA TYR A 168 -6.11 -12.98 -10.98
C TYR A 168 -4.82 -13.73 -10.60
N ASN A 169 -4.54 -13.94 -9.31
CA ASN A 169 -3.49 -14.82 -8.82
C ASN A 169 -4.00 -15.91 -7.86
N LEU A 170 -5.32 -16.15 -7.94
CA LEU A 170 -5.94 -17.40 -7.57
C LEU A 170 -5.72 -17.85 -6.12
N ALA A 171 -6.12 -16.98 -5.18
CA ALA A 171 -6.60 -17.38 -3.86
C ALA A 171 -8.14 -17.57 -3.83
N GLY A 172 -8.74 -17.97 -4.95
CA GLY A 172 -10.19 -18.19 -5.11
C GLY A 172 -10.73 -17.45 -6.32
N SER A 173 -11.00 -18.19 -7.39
CA SER A 173 -11.84 -17.70 -8.51
C SER A 173 -13.33 -17.62 -8.11
N GLY A 174 -13.71 -18.22 -6.99
CA GLY A 174 -15.01 -18.05 -6.36
C GLY A 174 -15.00 -17.00 -5.28
N TYR A 175 -15.78 -15.93 -5.44
CA TYR A 175 -16.19 -15.10 -4.31
C TYR A 175 -16.85 -15.99 -3.26
N SER A 176 -16.44 -15.87 -1.99
CA SER A 176 -17.36 -15.94 -0.84
C SER A 176 -18.29 -17.16 -0.85
N ARG A 177 -17.79 -18.29 -1.35
CA ARG A 177 -18.54 -19.51 -1.63
C ARG A 177 -18.30 -20.50 -0.52
N VAL A 178 -19.31 -21.33 -0.27
CA VAL A 178 -19.19 -22.37 0.73
C VAL A 178 -18.40 -23.50 0.10
N HIS A 179 -17.25 -23.80 0.69
CA HIS A 179 -16.44 -24.94 0.31
C HIS A 179 -16.86 -26.17 1.11
N ALA A 180 -16.73 -27.35 0.53
CA ALA A 180 -16.76 -28.62 1.24
C ALA A 180 -15.40 -29.30 1.09
N VAL A 181 -15.05 -30.13 2.07
CA VAL A 181 -13.81 -30.90 2.06
C VAL A 181 -14.12 -32.37 1.79
N ALA A 182 -13.51 -32.93 0.76
CA ALA A 182 -13.32 -34.36 0.63
C ALA A 182 -12.06 -34.73 1.41
N THR A 183 -12.22 -35.52 2.47
CA THR A 183 -11.11 -35.96 3.32
C THR A 183 -10.51 -37.26 2.81
N SER A 184 -9.20 -37.45 3.00
CA SER A 184 -8.50 -38.70 2.66
C SER A 184 -8.70 -39.14 1.19
N VAL A 185 -8.57 -38.19 0.26
CA VAL A 185 -8.79 -38.43 -1.16
C VAL A 185 -7.70 -39.32 -1.74
N THR A 186 -8.09 -40.39 -2.43
CA THR A 186 -7.15 -41.29 -3.12
C THR A 186 -6.78 -40.71 -4.49
N LEU A 187 -5.48 -40.62 -4.79
CA LEU A 187 -4.98 -40.18 -6.09
C LEU A 187 -5.03 -41.33 -7.10
N THR A 188 -5.62 -41.09 -8.27
CA THR A 188 -5.71 -42.09 -9.35
C THR A 188 -4.38 -42.24 -10.09
N ALA A 189 -3.65 -41.15 -10.28
CA ALA A 189 -2.32 -41.16 -10.90
C ALA A 189 -1.45 -39.97 -10.44
N SER A 190 -0.13 -40.15 -10.47
CA SER A 190 0.84 -39.06 -10.30
C SER A 190 2.07 -39.32 -11.18
N GLY A 191 2.40 -38.39 -12.07
CA GLY A 191 3.43 -38.60 -13.08
C GLY A 191 3.53 -37.49 -14.13
N ALA A 192 4.16 -37.82 -15.26
CA ALA A 192 4.38 -36.94 -16.40
C ALA A 192 4.45 -37.75 -17.71
N TYR A 193 4.29 -37.08 -18.87
CA TYR A 193 4.36 -37.70 -20.19
C TYR A 193 5.78 -37.75 -20.75
N GLN A 194 6.66 -36.80 -20.42
CA GLN A 194 8.06 -36.77 -20.86
C GLN A 194 8.24 -36.93 -22.39
N GLY A 195 7.30 -36.40 -23.19
CA GLY A 195 7.31 -36.53 -24.65
C GLY A 195 6.80 -37.87 -25.21
N GLY A 196 6.30 -38.77 -24.36
CA GLY A 196 5.75 -40.08 -24.74
C GLY A 196 4.49 -40.44 -23.95
N ALA A 197 4.33 -41.73 -23.61
CA ALA A 197 3.22 -42.20 -22.79
C ALA A 197 3.37 -41.79 -21.31
N TRP A 198 2.25 -41.62 -20.62
CA TRP A 198 2.24 -41.29 -19.20
C TRP A 198 3.07 -42.27 -18.38
N THR A 199 3.98 -41.74 -17.57
CA THR A 199 4.81 -42.52 -16.67
C THR A 199 4.65 -42.01 -15.24
N ASN A 200 4.25 -42.92 -14.36
CA ASN A 200 4.06 -42.63 -12.94
C ASN A 200 5.38 -42.30 -12.23
N GLY A 201 5.33 -41.39 -11.25
CA GLY A 201 6.48 -40.95 -10.46
C GLY A 201 7.52 -40.15 -11.22
N LYS A 202 7.14 -39.58 -12.36
CA LYS A 202 8.00 -38.69 -13.17
C LYS A 202 7.62 -37.22 -12.99
N ASN A 203 8.62 -36.38 -13.22
CA ASN A 203 8.51 -34.93 -13.13
C ASN A 203 8.27 -34.33 -14.52
N LEU A 204 7.53 -33.22 -14.58
CA LEU A 204 7.12 -32.53 -15.80
C LEU A 204 8.30 -31.89 -16.53
N TRP A 205 8.22 -31.84 -17.85
CA TRP A 205 9.12 -31.06 -18.70
C TRP A 205 8.54 -29.67 -19.00
N ALA A 206 9.42 -28.68 -19.17
CA ALA A 206 9.02 -27.32 -19.59
C ALA A 206 8.53 -27.25 -21.05
N THR A 207 8.67 -28.34 -21.81
CA THR A 207 8.40 -28.41 -23.25
C THR A 207 7.63 -29.69 -23.61
N GLY A 208 7.21 -29.80 -24.87
CA GLY A 208 6.50 -30.98 -25.38
C GLY A 208 5.09 -31.15 -24.78
N SER A 209 4.66 -32.40 -24.63
CA SER A 209 3.34 -32.76 -24.07
C SER A 209 3.15 -32.32 -22.61
N ASP A 210 4.23 -32.26 -21.82
CA ASP A 210 4.15 -31.70 -20.46
C ASP A 210 4.07 -30.17 -20.49
N GLY A 211 4.74 -29.51 -21.44
CA GLY A 211 4.59 -28.06 -21.66
C GLY A 211 3.17 -27.65 -22.02
N THR A 212 2.44 -28.47 -22.77
CA THR A 212 1.02 -28.23 -23.05
C THR A 212 0.14 -28.39 -21.81
N LEU A 213 0.45 -29.33 -20.89
CA LEU A 213 -0.24 -29.43 -19.61
C LEU A 213 -0.02 -28.20 -18.73
N LEU A 214 1.21 -27.67 -18.75
CA LEU A 214 1.58 -26.43 -18.06
C LEU A 214 1.03 -25.17 -18.74
N GLN A 215 0.33 -25.30 -19.89
CA GLN A 215 -0.15 -24.19 -20.71
C GLN A 215 0.96 -23.18 -21.08
N PHE A 216 2.21 -23.65 -21.15
CA PHE A 216 3.40 -22.82 -21.34
C PHE A 216 3.50 -21.65 -20.37
N ASP A 217 3.09 -21.85 -19.12
CA ASP A 217 3.18 -20.80 -18.12
C ASP A 217 4.63 -20.30 -17.95
N PRO A 218 4.90 -18.99 -18.12
CA PRO A 218 6.27 -18.49 -18.11
C PRO A 218 6.95 -18.60 -16.75
N GLN A 219 6.21 -18.51 -15.64
CA GLN A 219 6.80 -18.62 -14.30
C GLN A 219 7.24 -20.05 -14.00
N LEU A 220 6.40 -21.04 -14.28
CA LEU A 220 6.74 -22.46 -14.13
C LEU A 220 7.80 -22.90 -15.14
N THR A 221 7.67 -22.48 -16.40
CA THR A 221 8.64 -22.80 -17.46
C THR A 221 10.03 -22.30 -17.05
N ASN A 222 10.14 -21.05 -16.59
CA ASN A 222 11.39 -20.51 -16.08
C ASN A 222 11.86 -21.21 -14.81
N ALA A 223 10.96 -21.52 -13.86
CA ALA A 223 11.33 -22.25 -12.64
C ALA A 223 11.92 -23.64 -12.96
N ILE A 224 11.32 -24.37 -13.91
CA ILE A 224 11.79 -25.67 -14.37
C ILE A 224 13.15 -25.55 -15.07
N ILE A 225 13.28 -24.60 -16.01
CA ILE A 225 14.52 -24.38 -16.78
C ILE A 225 15.68 -23.92 -15.89
N ASN A 226 15.40 -23.05 -14.91
CA ASN A 226 16.42 -22.59 -13.97
C ASN A 226 16.88 -23.74 -13.06
N ASN A 227 15.95 -24.58 -12.61
CA ASN A 227 16.27 -25.76 -11.79
C ASN A 227 17.05 -26.82 -12.58
N SER A 228 16.85 -26.93 -13.89
CA SER A 228 17.59 -27.85 -14.78
C SER A 228 18.94 -27.30 -15.27
N GLY A 229 19.41 -26.17 -14.75
CA GLY A 229 20.69 -25.57 -15.13
C GLY A 229 20.70 -24.98 -16.56
N GLY A 230 19.55 -24.50 -17.05
CA GLY A 230 19.44 -23.83 -18.35
C GLY A 230 19.20 -24.74 -19.55
N THR A 231 19.04 -26.04 -19.34
CA THR A 231 18.65 -27.00 -20.41
C THR A 231 17.13 -27.19 -20.38
N ALA A 232 16.46 -27.34 -21.54
CA ALA A 232 15.01 -27.64 -21.64
C ALA A 232 14.62 -29.06 -21.15
N GLY A 233 15.29 -29.57 -20.11
CA GLY A 233 15.10 -30.88 -19.52
C GLY A 233 14.15 -30.86 -18.32
N SER A 234 13.68 -32.06 -17.95
CA SER A 234 12.81 -32.35 -16.80
C SER A 234 13.03 -31.46 -15.60
N SER A 235 11.94 -31.17 -14.89
CA SER A 235 11.98 -30.59 -13.55
C SER A 235 12.70 -31.53 -12.56
N GLY A 236 14.03 -31.43 -12.52
CA GLY A 236 14.93 -32.26 -11.70
C GLY A 236 15.30 -33.61 -12.32
N GLY A 237 16.60 -33.85 -12.52
CA GLY A 237 17.16 -35.19 -12.73
C GLY A 237 17.52 -35.83 -11.38
N GLY A 238 16.78 -36.87 -10.98
CA GLY A 238 17.00 -37.59 -9.72
C GLY A 238 16.30 -36.94 -8.52
N GLY A 239 15.47 -37.71 -7.80
CA GLY A 239 14.46 -37.16 -6.88
C GLY A 239 14.99 -36.39 -5.67
N SER A 240 14.27 -35.33 -5.28
CA SER A 240 13.52 -35.18 -4.01
C SER A 240 13.22 -33.69 -3.74
N SER A 241 11.99 -33.26 -4.01
CA SER A 241 11.30 -32.12 -3.38
C SER A 241 12.08 -30.80 -3.16
N GLY A 242 11.94 -29.84 -4.08
CA GLY A 242 12.47 -28.47 -3.95
C GLY A 242 11.75 -27.50 -4.90
N ASP A 243 12.02 -26.20 -4.75
CA ASP A 243 11.46 -25.15 -5.62
C ASP A 243 11.82 -25.44 -7.09
N GLY A 244 10.81 -25.55 -7.95
CA GLY A 244 10.99 -25.82 -9.39
C GLY A 244 10.93 -27.31 -9.80
N VAL A 245 10.49 -28.23 -8.93
CA VAL A 245 10.14 -29.62 -9.27
C VAL A 245 8.62 -29.77 -9.31
N TYR A 246 8.04 -30.17 -10.45
CA TYR A 246 6.58 -30.29 -10.59
C TYR A 246 6.16 -31.64 -11.17
N THR A 247 5.02 -32.16 -10.73
CA THR A 247 4.37 -33.36 -11.29
C THR A 247 2.88 -33.11 -11.52
N ALA A 248 2.26 -33.86 -12.42
CA ALA A 248 0.81 -33.85 -12.59
C ALA A 248 0.20 -34.94 -11.69
N VAL A 249 -0.88 -34.60 -11.01
CA VAL A 249 -1.69 -35.47 -10.15
C VAL A 249 -3.10 -35.51 -10.67
N ILE A 250 -3.73 -36.69 -10.64
CA ILE A 250 -5.09 -36.90 -11.11
C ILE A 250 -5.93 -37.42 -9.97
N VAL A 251 -7.06 -36.74 -9.74
CA VAL A 251 -8.08 -37.11 -8.78
C VAL A 251 -9.39 -37.34 -9.54
N GLU A 252 -9.86 -38.57 -9.57
CA GLU A 252 -11.19 -38.87 -10.13
C GLU A 252 -12.31 -38.44 -9.18
N PHE A 253 -13.40 -37.97 -9.77
CA PHE A 253 -14.62 -37.65 -9.07
C PHE A 253 -15.35 -38.93 -8.68
N GLY A 254 -15.08 -39.39 -7.47
CA GLY A 254 -15.83 -40.46 -6.81
C GLY A 254 -17.00 -39.94 -5.98
N THR A 255 -17.50 -40.77 -5.05
CA THR A 255 -18.61 -40.43 -4.15
C THR A 255 -18.33 -39.23 -3.23
N ALA A 256 -17.06 -38.88 -3.02
CA ALA A 256 -16.66 -37.74 -2.20
C ALA A 256 -16.90 -36.36 -2.85
N PHE A 257 -17.16 -36.32 -4.16
CA PHE A 257 -17.32 -35.08 -4.94
C PHE A 257 -18.74 -34.91 -5.52
N THR A 258 -19.73 -35.64 -5.01
CA THR A 258 -21.12 -35.59 -5.52
C THR A 258 -21.78 -34.22 -5.37
N THR A 259 -21.33 -33.43 -4.40
CA THR A 259 -21.79 -32.05 -4.15
C THR A 259 -20.86 -31.00 -4.74
N ALA A 260 -19.84 -31.40 -5.52
CA ALA A 260 -18.88 -30.47 -6.08
C ALA A 260 -19.42 -29.78 -7.34
N ASP A 261 -19.17 -28.47 -7.48
CA ASP A 261 -19.40 -27.74 -8.72
C ASP A 261 -18.24 -27.97 -9.70
N SER A 262 -18.40 -28.89 -10.65
CA SER A 262 -17.36 -29.19 -11.64
C SER A 262 -17.09 -28.03 -12.61
N THR A 263 -17.99 -27.05 -12.73
CA THR A 263 -17.74 -25.84 -13.53
C THR A 263 -16.69 -24.93 -12.88
N MET A 264 -16.47 -25.07 -11.57
CA MET A 264 -15.48 -24.32 -10.78
C MET A 264 -14.19 -25.11 -10.57
N ASN A 265 -13.68 -25.77 -11.61
CA ASN A 265 -12.49 -26.61 -11.56
C ASN A 265 -11.22 -25.90 -11.03
N LYS A 266 -11.12 -24.57 -11.17
CA LYS A 266 -10.00 -23.77 -10.65
C LYS A 266 -10.05 -23.53 -9.14
N ASP A 267 -11.20 -23.73 -8.50
CA ASP A 267 -11.35 -23.55 -7.04
C ASP A 267 -11.02 -24.82 -6.24
N PHE A 268 -10.74 -25.94 -6.91
CA PHE A 268 -10.28 -27.15 -6.24
C PHE A 268 -8.87 -26.95 -5.66
N VAL A 269 -8.76 -27.16 -4.35
CA VAL A 269 -7.50 -27.00 -3.60
C VAL A 269 -7.10 -28.34 -3.02
N LEU A 270 -5.93 -28.82 -3.42
CA LEU A 270 -5.27 -29.95 -2.78
C LEU A 270 -4.42 -29.42 -1.64
N TYR A 271 -4.66 -29.89 -0.43
CA TYR A 271 -3.90 -29.46 0.75
C TYR A 271 -3.65 -30.63 1.70
N ARG A 272 -2.81 -30.39 2.70
CA ARG A 272 -2.45 -31.38 3.73
C ARG A 272 -2.55 -30.80 5.13
N ASP A 273 -3.05 -31.59 6.07
CA ASP A 273 -3.30 -31.12 7.44
C ASP A 273 -2.02 -30.93 8.28
N ASP A 274 -0.89 -31.54 7.90
CA ASP A 274 0.36 -31.55 8.67
C ASP A 274 1.29 -30.34 8.44
N GLY A 275 0.79 -29.27 7.81
CA GLY A 275 1.60 -28.10 7.44
C GLY A 275 2.56 -28.34 6.26
N GLY A 276 2.35 -29.42 5.49
CA GLY A 276 2.97 -29.62 4.17
C GLY A 276 4.46 -29.98 4.19
N THR A 277 5.01 -30.42 5.31
CA THR A 277 6.47 -30.68 5.43
C THR A 277 6.88 -32.11 5.07
N ALA A 278 5.93 -33.05 5.00
CA ALA A 278 6.20 -34.45 4.69
C ALA A 278 6.24 -34.75 3.18
N ALA A 279 7.29 -35.46 2.73
CA ALA A 279 7.41 -36.00 1.38
C ALA A 279 6.18 -36.87 1.02
N PRO A 280 5.72 -36.89 -0.25
CA PRO A 280 6.43 -36.50 -1.47
C PRO A 280 6.11 -35.12 -2.08
N TYR A 281 4.99 -34.49 -1.71
CA TYR A 281 4.58 -33.17 -2.22
C TYR A 281 4.88 -32.06 -1.24
N LYS A 282 5.20 -30.86 -1.74
CA LYS A 282 5.49 -29.68 -0.91
C LYS A 282 4.55 -28.51 -1.23
N PRO A 283 4.31 -27.59 -0.28
CA PRO A 283 3.59 -26.36 -0.52
C PRO A 283 4.17 -25.56 -1.69
N ILE A 284 3.30 -24.91 -2.44
CA ILE A 284 3.71 -24.05 -3.55
C ILE A 284 4.43 -22.80 -3.00
N SER A 285 5.56 -22.46 -3.62
CA SER A 285 6.32 -21.24 -3.30
C SER A 285 5.47 -19.99 -3.50
N SER A 286 5.57 -19.03 -2.57
CA SER A 286 4.88 -17.73 -2.64
C SER A 286 5.23 -16.91 -3.88
N THR A 287 6.35 -17.22 -4.54
CA THR A 287 6.75 -16.61 -5.82
C THR A 287 5.90 -17.11 -6.99
N VAL A 288 5.35 -18.32 -6.89
CA VAL A 288 4.56 -18.98 -7.95
C VAL A 288 3.05 -18.80 -7.74
N GLN A 289 2.59 -18.91 -6.50
CA GLN A 289 1.20 -18.69 -6.11
C GLN A 289 1.19 -18.22 -4.64
N ALA A 290 0.51 -17.10 -4.33
CA ALA A 290 0.22 -16.77 -2.94
C ALA A 290 -0.83 -17.77 -2.45
N ALA A 291 -0.38 -18.76 -1.70
CA ALA A 291 -1.24 -19.79 -1.16
C ALA A 291 -0.94 -19.95 0.34
N GLY A 292 -1.93 -20.45 1.09
CA GLY A 292 -1.70 -20.85 2.48
C GLY A 292 -0.56 -21.86 2.59
N THR A 293 0.06 -21.97 3.76
CA THR A 293 1.26 -22.78 4.02
C THR A 293 1.12 -24.27 3.70
N SER A 294 -0.09 -24.75 3.41
CA SER A 294 -0.42 -26.16 3.21
C SER A 294 -0.95 -26.50 1.80
N VAL A 295 -1.02 -25.52 0.88
CA VAL A 295 -1.57 -25.73 -0.47
C VAL A 295 -0.54 -26.38 -1.39
N LEU A 296 -0.89 -27.50 -2.00
CA LEU A 296 0.01 -28.32 -2.80
C LEU A 296 -0.15 -28.10 -4.31
N ASN A 297 -1.32 -27.67 -4.78
CA ASN A 297 -1.61 -27.50 -6.20
C ASN A 297 -1.56 -26.04 -6.68
N ILE A 298 -1.23 -25.90 -7.96
CA ILE A 298 -1.30 -24.64 -8.69
C ILE A 298 -2.68 -24.52 -9.30
N LYS A 299 -3.57 -23.79 -8.62
CA LYS A 299 -5.00 -23.72 -8.91
C LYS A 299 -5.27 -23.30 -10.36
N ARG A 300 -4.43 -22.45 -10.95
CA ARG A 300 -4.64 -21.88 -12.30
C ARG A 300 -4.39 -22.89 -13.40
N LEU A 301 -3.67 -23.96 -13.09
CA LEU A 301 -3.40 -25.06 -14.02
C LEU A 301 -4.34 -26.26 -13.82
N ASN A 302 -5.29 -26.18 -12.89
CA ASN A 302 -6.29 -27.23 -12.73
C ASN A 302 -7.08 -27.44 -14.02
N GLN A 303 -7.22 -28.68 -14.50
CA GLN A 303 -7.98 -29.01 -15.70
C GLN A 303 -9.02 -30.07 -15.39
N LEU A 304 -10.21 -29.90 -15.95
CA LEU A 304 -11.29 -30.88 -15.87
C LEU A 304 -11.25 -31.78 -17.10
N GLY A 305 -11.49 -33.07 -16.93
CA GLY A 305 -11.49 -34.02 -18.03
C GLY A 305 -11.82 -35.44 -17.59
N THR A 306 -11.43 -36.39 -18.44
CA THR A 306 -11.56 -37.83 -18.15
C THR A 306 -10.20 -38.51 -18.13
N TRP A 307 -10.03 -39.47 -17.23
CA TRP A 307 -8.83 -40.28 -17.13
C TRP A 307 -9.09 -41.72 -17.60
N ALA A 308 -8.56 -42.09 -18.76
CA ALA A 308 -8.71 -43.45 -19.28
C ALA A 308 -7.43 -43.90 -19.99
N ALA A 309 -7.10 -45.18 -19.90
CA ALA A 309 -5.95 -45.78 -20.59
C ALA A 309 -4.60 -45.04 -20.38
N ASN A 310 -4.37 -44.51 -19.17
CA ASN A 310 -3.21 -43.68 -18.83
C ASN A 310 -3.10 -42.37 -19.64
N GLU A 311 -4.22 -41.83 -20.09
CA GLU A 311 -4.30 -40.56 -20.79
C GLU A 311 -5.37 -39.65 -20.15
N PHE A 312 -5.00 -38.40 -19.88
CA PHE A 312 -5.91 -37.36 -19.46
C PHE A 312 -6.40 -36.60 -20.68
N THR A 313 -7.71 -36.64 -20.93
CA THR A 313 -8.34 -35.88 -22.00
C THR A 313 -9.10 -34.69 -21.40
N PRO A 314 -8.63 -33.44 -21.59
CA PRO A 314 -9.33 -32.27 -21.10
C PRO A 314 -10.72 -32.14 -21.72
N ASN A 315 -11.74 -31.99 -20.89
CA ASN A 315 -13.11 -31.77 -21.31
C ASN A 315 -13.82 -30.92 -20.25
N SER A 316 -14.20 -29.70 -20.63
CA SER A 316 -14.82 -28.73 -19.71
C SER A 316 -16.29 -29.01 -19.41
N LEU A 317 -16.91 -30.00 -20.05
CA LEU A 317 -18.33 -30.33 -19.89
C LEU A 317 -18.59 -31.59 -19.06
N VAL A 318 -17.53 -32.20 -18.52
CA VAL A 318 -17.65 -33.42 -17.70
C VAL A 318 -18.30 -33.08 -16.36
N ALA A 319 -19.34 -33.84 -16.00
CA ALA A 319 -19.97 -33.75 -14.69
C ALA A 319 -19.26 -34.66 -13.68
N ALA A 320 -19.34 -34.31 -12.39
CA ALA A 320 -18.76 -35.13 -11.31
C ALA A 320 -19.28 -36.58 -11.25
N GLY A 321 -20.45 -36.86 -11.84
CA GLY A 321 -21.04 -38.20 -11.92
C GLY A 321 -20.69 -39.00 -13.18
N ASP A 322 -19.95 -38.42 -14.13
CA ASP A 322 -19.59 -39.13 -15.38
C ASP A 322 -18.50 -40.17 -15.13
N THR A 323 -18.49 -41.24 -15.93
CA THR A 323 -17.47 -42.29 -15.81
C THR A 323 -16.07 -41.75 -16.09
N ASN A 324 -15.11 -42.06 -15.20
CA ASN A 324 -13.72 -41.60 -15.25
C ASN A 324 -13.54 -40.08 -15.22
N ALA A 325 -14.57 -39.32 -14.80
CA ALA A 325 -14.48 -37.89 -14.61
C ALA A 325 -13.43 -37.57 -13.54
N GLY A 326 -12.61 -36.54 -13.76
CA GLY A 326 -11.61 -36.17 -12.79
C GLY A 326 -10.93 -34.84 -13.08
N LEU A 327 -10.08 -34.45 -12.14
CA LEU A 327 -9.35 -33.19 -12.17
C LEU A 327 -7.84 -33.48 -12.22
N LEU A 328 -7.18 -32.89 -13.20
CA LEU A 328 -5.71 -32.85 -13.29
C LEU A 328 -5.22 -31.61 -12.56
N MET A 329 -4.31 -31.81 -11.60
CA MET A 329 -3.71 -30.78 -10.76
C MET A 329 -2.18 -30.84 -10.89
N ILE A 330 -1.54 -29.68 -11.05
CA ILE A 330 -0.08 -29.59 -11.04
C ILE A 330 0.37 -29.29 -9.61
N VAL A 331 1.26 -30.12 -9.07
CA VAL A 331 1.76 -30.00 -7.69
C VAL A 331 3.28 -29.90 -7.66
N SER A 332 3.83 -29.33 -6.59
CA SER A 332 5.27 -29.33 -6.34
C SER A 332 5.74 -30.64 -5.70
N GLY A 333 6.82 -31.22 -6.22
CA GLY A 333 7.34 -32.54 -5.82
C GLY A 333 6.89 -33.68 -6.72
N ALA A 334 7.17 -34.92 -6.33
CA ALA A 334 6.85 -36.12 -7.12
C ALA A 334 6.71 -37.37 -6.26
N ASN A 335 5.71 -38.20 -6.55
CA ASN A 335 5.42 -39.44 -5.84
C ASN A 335 5.46 -40.66 -6.77
N ALA A 336 6.08 -41.77 -6.35
CA ALA A 336 5.98 -43.03 -7.08
C ALA A 336 4.60 -43.68 -6.84
N VAL A 337 3.86 -44.00 -7.90
CA VAL A 337 2.53 -44.62 -7.77
C VAL A 337 2.63 -46.02 -7.14
N GLY A 338 1.72 -46.31 -6.20
CA GLY A 338 1.54 -47.62 -5.58
C GLY A 338 1.49 -47.62 -4.05
N THR A 339 1.84 -46.50 -3.41
CA THR A 339 1.50 -46.27 -2.01
C THR A 339 0.23 -45.43 -1.96
N ALA A 340 -0.86 -46.02 -1.46
CA ALA A 340 -1.95 -45.21 -0.94
C ALA A 340 -1.33 -44.27 0.10
N LEU A 341 -1.28 -42.96 -0.19
CA LEU A 341 -1.02 -41.98 0.85
C LEU A 341 -2.28 -41.96 1.72
N THR A 342 -2.35 -42.92 2.63
CA THR A 342 -3.49 -43.15 3.52
C THR A 342 -3.50 -42.13 4.67
N ALA A 343 -2.72 -41.04 4.54
CA ALA A 343 -2.56 -40.00 5.55
C ALA A 343 -2.54 -38.62 4.87
N ASP A 344 -3.67 -37.92 5.06
CA ASP A 344 -3.80 -36.46 5.16
C ASP A 344 -3.89 -35.61 3.89
N ILE A 345 -4.11 -36.17 2.69
CA ILE A 345 -4.41 -35.32 1.51
C ILE A 345 -5.91 -35.08 1.40
N ASP A 346 -6.28 -33.81 1.54
CA ASP A 346 -7.66 -33.35 1.48
C ASP A 346 -7.87 -32.43 0.29
N VAL A 347 -9.09 -32.45 -0.25
CA VAL A 347 -9.49 -31.59 -1.37
C VAL A 347 -10.63 -30.71 -0.93
N SER A 348 -10.38 -29.40 -0.92
CA SER A 348 -11.42 -28.38 -0.76
C SER A 348 -11.99 -28.00 -2.12
N PHE A 349 -13.32 -27.93 -2.22
CA PHE A 349 -14.03 -27.61 -3.47
C PHE A 349 -15.32 -26.81 -3.21
N VAL A 350 -15.80 -26.09 -4.21
CA VAL A 350 -17.04 -25.31 -4.12
C VAL A 350 -18.26 -26.23 -4.17
N LEU A 351 -19.20 -26.02 -3.24
CA LEU A 351 -20.49 -26.69 -3.27
C LEU A 351 -21.32 -26.25 -4.49
N SER A 352 -21.86 -27.23 -5.22
CA SER A 352 -22.84 -26.98 -6.27
C SER A 352 -24.19 -26.59 -5.69
N SER A 353 -24.96 -25.80 -6.45
CA SER A 353 -26.35 -25.53 -6.09
C SER A 353 -27.16 -26.81 -6.24
N THR A 354 -27.57 -27.40 -5.11
CA THR A 354 -28.48 -28.55 -5.13
C THR A 354 -29.93 -28.07 -5.16
N LEU A 355 -30.69 -28.54 -6.15
CA LEU A 355 -32.14 -28.43 -6.15
C LEU A 355 -32.69 -29.73 -5.56
N ASN A 356 -33.04 -29.72 -4.28
CA ASN A 356 -33.63 -30.89 -3.63
C ASN A 356 -35.13 -30.96 -3.98
N VAL A 357 -35.45 -31.51 -5.14
CA VAL A 357 -36.84 -31.82 -5.51
C VAL A 357 -37.19 -33.16 -4.89
N GLY A 358 -38.25 -33.23 -4.07
CA GLY A 358 -38.76 -34.51 -3.60
C GLY A 358 -39.16 -35.41 -4.78
N SER A 359 -39.20 -36.73 -4.56
CA SER A 359 -39.66 -37.70 -5.57
C SER A 359 -41.08 -37.44 -6.07
N ASP A 360 -41.83 -36.57 -5.38
CA ASP A 360 -43.21 -36.20 -5.67
C ASP A 360 -43.34 -34.91 -6.51
N GLY A 361 -42.22 -34.34 -6.99
CA GLY A 361 -42.23 -33.17 -7.88
C GLY A 361 -42.59 -31.85 -7.20
N ASP A 362 -42.64 -31.81 -5.87
CA ASP A 362 -42.86 -30.57 -5.12
C ASP A 362 -41.52 -29.86 -4.88
N ALA A 363 -41.42 -28.64 -5.37
CA ALA A 363 -40.27 -27.77 -5.19
C ALA A 363 -40.58 -26.81 -4.03
N LEU A 364 -40.16 -27.17 -2.81
CA LEU A 364 -40.27 -26.31 -1.64
C LEU A 364 -39.33 -25.11 -1.80
N THR A 365 -39.78 -24.09 -2.53
CA THR A 365 -39.11 -22.80 -2.66
C THR A 365 -39.47 -21.96 -1.44
N ILE A 366 -38.67 -22.07 -0.38
CA ILE A 366 -38.75 -21.15 0.75
C ILE A 366 -38.13 -19.82 0.28
N PRO A 367 -38.90 -18.72 0.16
CA PRO A 367 -38.34 -17.44 -0.23
C PRO A 367 -37.41 -16.92 0.88
N ALA A 368 -36.11 -16.83 0.59
CA ALA A 368 -35.05 -16.49 1.53
C ALA A 368 -35.07 -15.05 2.10
N PHE A 369 -36.19 -14.32 2.02
CA PHE A 369 -36.31 -12.98 2.60
C PHE A 369 -36.89 -12.96 4.03
N GLU A 370 -37.43 -14.08 4.53
CA GLU A 370 -37.78 -14.23 5.95
C GLU A 370 -36.78 -15.19 6.62
N SER A 371 -35.76 -14.62 7.26
CA SER A 371 -34.84 -15.37 8.11
C SER A 371 -35.57 -15.86 9.35
N ASP A 372 -35.81 -17.17 9.43
CA ASP A 372 -36.41 -17.83 10.58
C ASP A 372 -35.54 -17.63 11.85
N PHE A 373 -36.22 -17.29 12.94
CA PHE A 373 -35.68 -17.00 14.26
C PHE A 373 -35.07 -18.26 14.89
N GLN A 374 -33.77 -18.52 14.64
CA GLN A 374 -32.82 -19.42 15.35
C GLN A 374 -32.07 -20.42 14.47
N THR A 375 -32.25 -20.40 13.15
CA THR A 375 -31.46 -21.23 12.23
C THR A 375 -30.43 -20.36 11.51
N THR A 376 -29.15 -20.75 11.53
CA THR A 376 -28.11 -20.08 10.74
C THR A 376 -28.49 -20.14 9.25
N PRO A 377 -28.47 -19.00 8.53
CA PRO A 377 -28.85 -18.96 7.12
C PRO A 377 -27.94 -19.88 6.31
N SER A 378 -28.52 -20.75 5.49
CA SER A 378 -27.78 -21.60 4.56
C SER A 378 -28.22 -21.22 3.14
N PRO A 379 -27.36 -20.59 2.32
CA PRO A 379 -25.93 -20.31 2.53
C PRO A 379 -25.65 -19.05 3.39
N GLU A 380 -24.62 -19.11 4.24
CA GLU A 380 -24.14 -17.96 5.02
C GLU A 380 -23.46 -16.95 4.08
N ILE A 381 -23.96 -15.71 4.04
CA ILE A 381 -23.46 -14.65 3.14
C ILE A 381 -22.29 -13.91 3.80
N PRO A 382 -21.13 -13.77 3.14
CA PRO A 382 -19.99 -13.03 3.71
C PRO A 382 -20.19 -11.51 3.74
N GLU A 383 -19.77 -10.87 4.83
CA GLU A 383 -19.89 -9.43 5.06
C GLU A 383 -18.54 -8.70 4.90
N ILE A 384 -18.59 -7.43 4.48
CA ILE A 384 -17.45 -6.49 4.50
C ILE A 384 -17.75 -5.41 5.52
N ASP A 385 -16.78 -5.14 6.40
CA ASP A 385 -16.86 -4.10 7.43
C ASP A 385 -15.80 -3.01 7.18
N ILE A 386 -16.12 -1.78 7.57
CA ILE A 386 -15.20 -0.63 7.49
C ILE A 386 -14.70 -0.34 8.90
N LYS A 387 -13.39 -0.53 9.11
CA LYS A 387 -12.74 -0.26 10.38
C LYS A 387 -11.91 1.01 10.29
N ILE A 388 -12.16 1.94 11.21
CA ILE A 388 -11.28 3.08 11.43
C ILE A 388 -10.23 2.64 12.46
N GLU A 389 -8.97 2.54 12.04
CA GLU A 389 -7.87 2.25 12.95
C GLU A 389 -7.18 3.54 13.39
N SER A 390 -6.61 3.51 14.60
CA SER A 390 -5.95 4.67 15.19
C SER A 390 -4.53 4.36 15.67
N ILE A 391 -3.57 5.22 15.34
CA ILE A 391 -2.20 5.14 15.84
C ILE A 391 -1.92 6.37 16.71
N ALA A 392 -1.44 6.13 17.93
CA ALA A 392 -0.97 7.22 18.79
C ALA A 392 0.33 7.82 18.24
N VAL A 393 0.37 9.13 18.12
CA VAL A 393 1.57 9.90 17.77
C VAL A 393 1.81 10.97 18.84
N THR A 394 3.08 11.24 19.10
CA THR A 394 3.54 12.30 20.00
C THR A 394 4.23 13.38 19.18
N ALA A 395 3.91 14.64 19.45
CA ALA A 395 4.53 15.76 18.75
C ALA A 395 5.99 15.94 19.17
N GLU A 396 6.88 15.89 18.20
CA GLU A 396 8.28 16.25 18.33
C GLU A 396 8.46 17.76 18.16
N THR A 397 9.62 18.27 18.56
CA THR A 397 9.90 19.71 18.51
C THR A 397 11.13 20.00 17.65
N ARG A 398 11.02 20.99 16.77
CA ARG A 398 12.16 21.55 16.04
C ARG A 398 12.33 23.02 16.42
N LYS A 399 13.58 23.44 16.61
CA LYS A 399 13.92 24.79 17.09
C LYS A 399 15.13 25.30 16.33
N LEU A 400 15.09 26.55 15.90
CA LEU A 400 16.24 27.28 15.38
C LEU A 400 16.40 28.60 16.15
N ARG A 401 17.62 29.12 16.22
CA ARG A 401 17.90 30.43 16.81
C ARG A 401 18.85 31.22 15.92
N ALA A 402 18.60 32.52 15.82
CA ALA A 402 19.53 33.48 15.27
C ALA A 402 20.13 34.32 16.40
N ARG A 403 21.38 34.72 16.19
CA ARG A 403 22.08 35.75 16.96
C ARG A 403 22.65 36.74 15.95
N TRP A 404 22.59 38.02 16.23
CA TRP A 404 23.24 39.05 15.44
C TRP A 404 23.88 40.08 16.36
N SER A 405 24.85 40.85 15.86
CA SER A 405 25.44 41.93 16.66
C SER A 405 24.66 43.24 16.45
N PRO A 406 24.57 44.11 17.48
CA PRO A 406 23.95 45.41 17.34
C PRO A 406 24.59 46.28 16.26
N GLU A 407 25.91 46.19 16.10
CA GLU A 407 26.67 46.91 15.08
C GLU A 407 26.25 46.46 13.67
N LEU A 408 26.14 45.15 13.44
CA LEU A 408 25.66 44.62 12.17
C LEU A 408 24.25 45.12 11.84
N ALA A 409 23.34 45.17 12.82
CA ALA A 409 21.99 45.67 12.60
C ALA A 409 21.98 47.17 12.25
N GLN A 410 22.82 47.97 12.92
CA GLN A 410 22.97 49.39 12.62
C GLN A 410 23.56 49.62 11.23
N ASP A 411 24.61 48.89 10.87
CA ASP A 411 25.26 48.98 9.56
C ASP A 411 24.31 48.56 8.43
N LEU A 412 23.61 47.43 8.60
CA LEU A 412 22.68 46.89 7.61
C LEU A 412 21.48 47.84 7.38
N ASN A 413 20.98 48.46 8.45
CA ASN A 413 19.92 49.45 8.33
C ASN A 413 20.42 50.76 7.68
N ALA A 414 21.59 51.25 8.10
CA ALA A 414 22.15 52.51 7.59
C ALA A 414 22.51 52.45 6.10
N TYR A 415 23.08 51.33 5.63
CA TYR A 415 23.51 51.19 4.24
C TYR A 415 22.48 50.53 3.32
N HIS A 416 21.71 49.55 3.81
CA HIS A 416 20.81 48.75 2.99
C HIS A 416 19.32 48.99 3.29
N SER A 417 18.97 49.81 4.30
CA SER A 417 17.58 50.01 4.74
C SER A 417 16.86 48.68 5.05
N LEU A 418 17.64 47.66 5.44
CA LEU A 418 17.14 46.35 5.82
C LEU A 418 17.10 46.24 7.34
N ASP A 419 16.08 45.56 7.85
CA ASP A 419 15.97 45.23 9.27
C ASP A 419 16.50 43.80 9.50
N ALA A 420 17.66 43.70 10.16
CA ALA A 420 18.29 42.43 10.46
C ALA A 420 17.37 41.48 11.26
N GLU A 421 16.50 42.00 12.13
CA GLU A 421 15.59 41.17 12.92
C GLU A 421 14.53 40.50 12.03
N VAL A 422 13.94 41.27 11.11
CA VAL A 422 12.88 40.79 10.21
C VAL A 422 13.45 39.77 9.23
N GLU A 423 14.57 40.09 8.59
CA GLU A 423 15.22 39.21 7.61
C GLU A 423 15.64 37.87 8.22
N LEU A 424 16.30 37.89 9.39
CA LEU A 424 16.71 36.66 10.07
C LEU A 424 15.50 35.83 10.51
N THR A 425 14.42 36.46 10.98
CA THR A 425 13.20 35.74 11.36
C THR A 425 12.56 35.06 10.14
N GLN A 426 12.56 35.73 8.98
CA GLN A 426 12.05 35.16 7.75
C GLN A 426 12.90 33.96 7.30
N ILE A 427 14.24 34.10 7.25
CA ILE A 427 15.16 33.02 6.87
C ILE A 427 15.00 31.81 7.81
N LEU A 428 14.90 32.04 9.12
CA LEU A 428 14.69 30.97 10.09
C LEU A 428 13.37 30.21 9.84
N SER A 429 12.33 30.92 9.44
CA SER A 429 11.00 30.32 9.18
C SER A 429 11.00 29.51 7.89
N GLU A 430 11.66 30.02 6.83
CA GLU A 430 11.84 29.32 5.55
C GLU A 430 12.72 28.06 5.73
N GLN A 431 13.78 28.14 6.53
CA GLN A 431 14.65 27.01 6.82
C GLN A 431 13.93 25.88 7.54
N ILE A 432 13.06 26.18 8.52
CA ILE A 432 12.23 25.15 9.18
C ILE A 432 11.35 24.42 8.16
N ALA A 433 10.75 25.16 7.23
CA ALA A 433 9.90 24.61 6.19
C ALA A 433 10.67 23.62 5.30
N LEU A 434 11.83 24.05 4.81
CA LEU A 434 12.69 23.25 3.96
C LEU A 434 13.21 21.99 4.67
N GLU A 435 13.61 22.10 5.94
CA GLU A 435 14.03 20.93 6.71
C GLU A 435 12.86 19.95 6.94
N LEU A 436 11.62 20.47 7.07
CA LEU A 436 10.44 19.65 7.29
C LEU A 436 10.05 18.89 6.02
N ASP A 437 10.05 19.56 4.87
CA ASP A 437 9.78 18.91 3.58
C ASP A 437 10.83 17.82 3.29
N ARG A 438 12.12 18.10 3.54
CA ARG A 438 13.19 17.10 3.35
C ARG A 438 13.06 15.90 4.28
N GLU A 439 12.67 16.14 5.52
CA GLU A 439 12.44 15.08 6.48
C GLU A 439 11.31 14.15 6.00
N ILE A 440 10.20 14.71 5.53
CA ILE A 440 9.08 13.94 4.99
C ILE A 440 9.51 13.19 3.73
N LEU A 441 10.18 13.85 2.77
CA LEU A 441 10.64 13.21 1.54
C LEU A 441 11.61 12.06 1.82
N ASN A 442 12.53 12.23 2.77
CA ASN A 442 13.45 11.18 3.17
C ASN A 442 12.71 9.98 3.81
N ASP A 443 11.73 10.24 4.69
CA ASP A 443 10.94 9.17 5.28
C ASP A 443 10.10 8.43 4.23
N LEU A 444 9.55 9.13 3.23
CA LEU A 444 8.85 8.52 2.10
C LEU A 444 9.80 7.66 1.24
N LEU A 445 11.01 8.14 0.98
CA LEU A 445 12.01 7.42 0.20
C LEU A 445 12.49 6.15 0.91
N MET A 446 12.81 6.26 2.20
CA MET A 446 13.25 5.12 3.01
C MET A 446 12.14 4.12 3.30
N GLY A 447 10.89 4.61 3.35
CA GLY A 447 9.72 3.81 3.63
C GLY A 447 9.13 3.10 2.41
N ALA A 448 9.51 3.45 1.18
CA ALA A 448 8.93 2.88 -0.04
C ALA A 448 9.14 1.36 -0.15
N ASP A 449 8.08 0.64 -0.51
CA ASP A 449 8.06 -0.83 -0.50
C ASP A 449 8.52 -1.44 -1.84
N THR A 450 8.05 -0.90 -2.97
CA THR A 450 8.40 -1.39 -4.30
C THR A 450 9.57 -0.61 -4.89
N ASN A 451 10.64 -1.28 -5.34
CA ASN A 451 11.72 -0.64 -6.08
C ASN A 451 11.93 -1.34 -7.44
N TYR A 452 11.90 -0.56 -8.53
CA TYR A 452 12.28 -1.03 -9.87
C TYR A 452 13.54 -0.35 -10.38
N TYR A 453 14.18 -0.96 -11.38
CA TYR A 453 15.42 -0.51 -11.98
C TYR A 453 15.25 -0.16 -13.46
N TRP A 454 15.95 0.89 -13.90
CA TRP A 454 16.03 1.31 -15.29
C TRP A 454 17.43 1.87 -15.59
N SER A 455 17.97 1.68 -16.79
CA SER A 455 19.28 2.24 -17.19
C SER A 455 19.13 3.40 -18.17
N ARG A 456 19.90 4.46 -17.94
CA ARG A 456 20.01 5.60 -18.86
C ARG A 456 20.72 5.25 -20.16
N ALA A 457 21.63 4.27 -20.15
CA ALA A 457 22.40 3.89 -21.32
C ALA A 457 21.51 3.21 -22.38
N PRO A 458 21.34 3.78 -23.58
CA PRO A 458 20.47 3.20 -24.60
C PRO A 458 20.87 1.77 -24.95
N GLY A 459 19.90 0.85 -24.91
CA GLY A 459 20.12 -0.56 -25.20
C GLY A 459 20.73 -1.38 -24.05
N ASN A 460 20.98 -0.80 -22.88
CA ASN A 460 21.35 -1.54 -21.69
C ASN A 460 20.09 -2.00 -20.94
N PHE A 461 19.57 -3.18 -21.29
CA PHE A 461 18.39 -3.73 -20.64
C PHE A 461 18.76 -4.34 -19.29
N VAL A 462 18.03 -3.93 -18.26
CA VAL A 462 18.19 -4.40 -16.88
C VAL A 462 16.95 -5.17 -16.46
N ASN A 463 17.15 -6.20 -15.63
CA ASN A 463 16.03 -6.83 -14.95
C ASN A 463 15.37 -5.80 -14.02
N LYS A 464 14.06 -5.57 -14.21
CA LYS A 464 13.30 -4.56 -13.48
C LYS A 464 13.27 -4.78 -11.97
N THR A 465 13.42 -6.01 -11.47
CA THR A 465 13.38 -6.31 -10.03
C THR A 465 14.75 -6.28 -9.37
N ASP A 466 15.80 -6.71 -10.07
CA ASP A 466 17.11 -6.97 -9.48
C ASP A 466 18.22 -6.04 -10.00
N GLY A 467 17.95 -5.27 -11.05
CA GLY A 467 18.90 -4.32 -11.65
C GLY A 467 20.08 -4.97 -12.37
N THR A 468 20.12 -6.31 -12.48
CA THR A 468 21.15 -7.03 -13.23
C THR A 468 20.97 -6.82 -14.72
N THR A 469 22.05 -6.57 -15.45
CA THR A 469 22.00 -6.48 -16.91
C THR A 469 21.61 -7.84 -17.50
N THR A 470 20.55 -7.85 -18.31
CA THR A 470 20.14 -9.05 -19.02
C THR A 470 20.83 -9.05 -20.37
N GLY A 471 21.73 -10.01 -20.60
CA GLY A 471 22.25 -10.29 -21.92
C GLY A 471 21.11 -10.70 -22.83
N LEU A 472 20.62 -9.76 -23.63
CA LEU A 472 19.69 -10.05 -24.71
C LEU A 472 20.29 -11.15 -25.60
N PRO A 473 19.47 -12.05 -26.18
CA PRO A 473 19.96 -12.96 -27.20
C PRO A 473 20.66 -12.13 -28.28
N SER A 474 21.78 -12.65 -28.78
CA SER A 474 22.86 -11.97 -29.54
C SER A 474 22.46 -11.19 -30.81
N ASN A 475 21.17 -11.05 -31.09
CA ASN A 475 20.59 -10.41 -32.26
C ASN A 475 19.51 -9.34 -31.94
N THR A 476 19.36 -8.95 -30.67
CA THR A 476 18.39 -7.92 -30.27
C THR A 476 19.13 -6.73 -29.65
N SER A 477 19.56 -5.78 -30.48
CA SER A 477 20.03 -4.47 -30.02
C SER A 477 18.90 -3.45 -30.15
N PHE A 478 18.86 -2.46 -29.25
CA PHE A 478 17.93 -1.34 -29.39
C PHE A 478 18.26 -0.56 -30.67
N THR A 479 17.34 -0.51 -31.62
CA THR A 479 17.51 0.20 -32.91
C THR A 479 16.81 1.56 -32.97
N GLY A 480 16.20 1.99 -31.86
CA GLY A 480 15.44 3.23 -31.77
C GLY A 480 16.32 4.45 -31.47
N THR A 481 15.67 5.61 -31.33
CA THR A 481 16.33 6.86 -30.93
C THR A 481 16.48 6.98 -29.41
N VAL A 482 17.42 7.79 -28.92
CA VAL A 482 17.59 8.07 -27.48
C VAL A 482 16.30 8.61 -26.82
N ARG A 483 15.47 9.31 -27.61
CA ARG A 483 14.18 9.82 -27.15
C ARG A 483 13.19 8.69 -26.85
N GLU A 484 13.09 7.70 -27.74
CA GLU A 484 12.28 6.49 -27.52
C GLU A 484 12.82 5.69 -26.33
N TRP A 485 14.15 5.68 -26.12
CA TRP A 485 14.73 5.08 -24.92
C TRP A 485 14.25 5.78 -23.64
N TYR A 486 14.22 7.11 -23.59
CA TYR A 486 13.72 7.84 -22.42
C TYR A 486 12.22 7.64 -22.17
N GLU A 487 11.42 7.25 -23.18
CA GLU A 487 10.02 6.87 -22.96
C GLU A 487 9.89 5.55 -22.18
N THR A 488 10.86 4.63 -22.30
CA THR A 488 10.89 3.40 -21.49
C THR A 488 11.05 3.70 -19.99
N LEU A 489 11.70 4.81 -19.61
CA LEU A 489 11.69 5.26 -18.21
C LEU A 489 10.26 5.55 -17.74
N THR A 490 9.44 6.17 -18.58
CA THR A 490 8.03 6.46 -18.24
C THR A 490 7.23 5.16 -18.10
N GLU A 491 7.50 4.16 -18.94
CA GLU A 491 6.93 2.82 -18.79
C GLU A 491 7.27 2.22 -17.41
N THR A 492 8.54 2.28 -16.98
CA THR A 492 8.93 1.76 -15.65
C THR A 492 8.25 2.49 -14.49
N ILE A 493 8.07 3.81 -14.59
CA ILE A 493 7.30 4.60 -13.62
C ILE A 493 5.83 4.14 -13.59
N ILE A 494 5.23 3.86 -14.76
CA ILE A 494 3.86 3.34 -14.86
C ILE A 494 3.77 1.93 -14.26
N ASP A 495 4.76 1.06 -14.44
CA ASP A 495 4.75 -0.28 -13.82
C ASP A 495 4.84 -0.19 -12.29
N VAL A 496 5.67 0.71 -11.73
CA VAL A 496 5.66 0.99 -10.28
C VAL A 496 4.28 1.47 -9.85
N ALA A 497 3.68 2.41 -10.59
CA ALA A 497 2.35 2.92 -10.28
C ALA A 497 1.27 1.81 -10.30
N ASN A 498 1.38 0.86 -11.23
CA ASN A 498 0.49 -0.30 -11.31
C ASN A 498 0.73 -1.28 -10.16
N SER A 499 1.99 -1.46 -9.73
CA SER A 499 2.33 -2.26 -8.55
C SER A 499 1.71 -1.67 -7.28
N ILE A 500 1.82 -0.35 -7.09
CA ILE A 500 1.15 0.38 -6.00
C ILE A 500 -0.38 0.17 -6.07
N HIS A 501 -0.97 0.24 -7.27
CA HIS A 501 -2.41 -0.01 -7.42
C HIS A 501 -2.77 -1.45 -7.02
N ARG A 502 -2.00 -2.45 -7.45
CA ARG A 502 -2.25 -3.86 -7.06
C ARG A 502 -2.18 -4.06 -5.55
N LYS A 503 -1.23 -3.41 -4.86
CA LYS A 503 -1.06 -3.53 -3.40
C LYS A 503 -2.09 -2.75 -2.60
N THR A 504 -2.49 -1.56 -3.07
CA THR A 504 -3.36 -0.66 -2.31
C THR A 504 -4.84 -0.82 -2.65
N LEU A 505 -5.18 -1.18 -3.89
CA LEU A 505 -6.55 -1.21 -4.43
C LEU A 505 -7.36 0.06 -4.11
N ARG A 506 -6.70 1.23 -4.06
CA ARG A 506 -7.33 2.55 -3.88
C ARG A 506 -7.22 3.43 -5.11
N GLY A 507 -6.09 3.30 -5.79
CA GLY A 507 -5.79 4.06 -6.98
C GLY A 507 -4.36 3.82 -7.37
N SER A 508 -4.01 4.25 -8.57
CA SER A 508 -2.63 4.22 -9.00
C SER A 508 -1.94 5.54 -8.70
N ALA A 509 -0.61 5.49 -8.54
CA ALA A 509 0.21 6.66 -8.24
C ALA A 509 -0.11 7.86 -9.14
N ASN A 510 -0.08 9.05 -8.53
CA ASN A 510 -0.49 10.33 -9.09
C ASN A 510 0.56 11.44 -8.96
N PHE A 511 1.66 11.18 -8.25
CA PHE A 511 2.80 12.09 -8.19
C PHE A 511 4.13 11.36 -8.30
N CYS A 512 5.16 12.08 -8.73
CA CYS A 512 6.54 11.66 -8.60
C CYS A 512 7.45 12.81 -8.16
N VAL A 513 8.50 12.49 -7.40
CA VAL A 513 9.53 13.42 -6.94
C VAL A 513 10.87 12.97 -7.54
N VAL A 514 11.58 13.90 -8.17
CA VAL A 514 12.83 13.63 -8.88
C VAL A 514 13.92 14.63 -8.52
N GLY A 515 15.17 14.18 -8.61
CA GLY A 515 16.34 15.07 -8.60
C GLY A 515 16.55 15.78 -9.94
N PRO A 516 17.42 16.80 -9.99
CA PRO A 516 17.64 17.60 -11.19
C PRO A 516 18.07 16.78 -12.41
N ASP A 517 18.93 15.78 -12.24
CA ASP A 517 19.46 15.01 -13.37
C ASP A 517 18.39 14.13 -14.01
N VAL A 518 17.51 13.52 -13.22
CA VAL A 518 16.39 12.74 -13.75
C VAL A 518 15.35 13.66 -14.37
N ALA A 519 15.14 14.86 -13.79
CA ALA A 519 14.26 15.86 -14.40
C ALA A 519 14.73 16.21 -15.83
N THR A 520 16.04 16.28 -16.09
CA THR A 520 16.54 16.52 -17.47
C THR A 520 16.12 15.41 -18.45
N ILE A 521 16.08 14.15 -18.01
CA ILE A 521 15.65 13.01 -18.83
C ILE A 521 14.15 13.12 -19.12
N LEU A 522 13.35 13.46 -18.11
CA LEU A 522 11.90 13.64 -18.26
C LEU A 522 11.57 14.84 -19.15
N GLU A 523 12.26 15.97 -18.99
CA GLU A 523 12.09 17.18 -19.80
C GLU A 523 12.45 16.93 -21.28
N ALA A 524 13.36 16.00 -21.57
CA ALA A 524 13.69 15.57 -22.93
C ALA A 524 12.64 14.62 -23.55
N SER A 525 11.72 14.06 -22.74
CA SER A 525 10.65 13.18 -23.21
C SER A 525 9.45 13.96 -23.76
N VAL A 526 8.74 13.35 -24.70
CA VAL A 526 7.51 13.88 -25.32
C VAL A 526 6.33 13.84 -24.37
N LEU A 527 6.39 12.94 -23.38
CA LEU A 527 5.31 12.70 -22.44
C LEU A 527 5.27 13.75 -21.33
N TYR A 528 6.33 14.55 -21.20
CA TYR A 528 6.40 15.63 -20.25
C TYR A 528 5.67 16.88 -20.76
N ARG A 529 4.97 17.56 -19.86
CA ARG A 529 4.31 18.85 -20.09
C ARG A 529 4.72 19.78 -18.95
N PRO A 530 5.43 20.89 -19.23
CA PRO A 530 5.78 21.85 -18.20
C PRO A 530 4.52 22.52 -17.66
N SER A 531 4.54 22.83 -16.36
CA SER A 531 3.49 23.59 -15.68
C SER A 531 4.09 24.91 -15.25
N TYR A 532 3.49 26.03 -15.66
CA TYR A 532 3.91 27.35 -15.23
C TYR A 532 2.84 27.92 -14.31
N SER A 533 3.23 28.35 -13.11
CA SER A 533 2.38 29.17 -12.24
C SER A 533 2.53 30.63 -12.64
N LEU A 534 1.40 31.29 -12.88
CA LEU A 534 1.32 32.73 -13.06
C LEU A 534 0.95 33.32 -11.70
N ASP A 535 1.76 34.25 -11.20
CA ASP A 535 1.42 35.01 -9.99
C ASP A 535 0.20 35.91 -10.25
N GLY A 536 -0.41 36.45 -9.19
CA GLY A 536 -1.55 37.36 -9.24
C GLY A 536 -1.32 38.64 -10.06
N GLU A 537 -0.07 38.97 -10.39
CA GLU A 537 0.33 40.06 -11.28
C GLU A 537 0.55 39.62 -12.74
N GLY A 538 0.25 38.36 -13.08
CA GLY A 538 0.39 37.81 -14.43
C GLY A 538 1.84 37.51 -14.85
N GLN A 539 2.79 37.60 -13.92
CA GLN A 539 4.18 37.23 -14.14
C GLN A 539 4.37 35.72 -13.92
N VAL A 540 5.16 35.07 -14.77
CA VAL A 540 5.57 33.68 -14.56
C VAL A 540 6.48 33.63 -13.33
N GLY A 541 6.06 32.90 -12.29
CA GLY A 541 6.88 32.70 -11.09
C GLY A 541 8.22 32.08 -11.46
N ASN A 542 9.30 32.51 -10.78
CA ASN A 542 10.63 31.97 -11.04
C ASN A 542 10.65 30.47 -10.65
N PRO A 543 10.90 29.51 -11.56
CA PRO A 543 10.63 28.08 -11.37
C PRO A 543 11.61 27.35 -10.43
N MET A 544 12.29 28.09 -9.55
CA MET A 544 13.16 27.55 -8.50
C MET A 544 13.06 28.46 -7.27
N THR A 545 11.89 28.47 -6.65
CA THR A 545 11.72 29.02 -5.31
C THR A 545 12.07 27.95 -4.29
N LEU A 546 13.25 28.09 -3.69
CA LEU A 546 13.82 27.30 -2.58
C LEU A 546 13.01 26.07 -2.11
N GLY A 547 13.42 24.86 -2.52
CA GLY A 547 12.82 23.60 -2.06
C GLY A 547 12.39 22.68 -3.20
N ALA A 548 11.50 21.74 -2.90
CA ALA A 548 10.83 20.94 -3.91
C ALA A 548 9.74 21.79 -4.59
N GLU A 549 9.68 21.80 -5.92
CA GLU A 549 8.68 22.59 -6.64
C GLU A 549 7.99 21.74 -7.71
N LYS A 550 6.70 22.01 -7.95
CA LYS A 550 5.97 21.40 -9.05
C LYS A 550 6.48 21.98 -10.38
N VAL A 551 7.11 21.14 -11.20
CA VAL A 551 7.68 21.55 -12.50
C VAL A 551 6.79 21.24 -13.68
N GLY A 552 5.93 20.23 -13.56
CA GLY A 552 5.12 19.78 -14.70
C GLY A 552 4.26 18.56 -14.41
N THR A 553 3.75 17.99 -15.49
CA THR A 553 3.02 16.72 -15.48
C THR A 553 3.65 15.75 -16.47
N LEU A 554 3.66 14.46 -16.11
CA LEU A 554 4.11 13.37 -16.97
C LEU A 554 2.90 12.54 -17.39
N SER A 555 2.74 12.33 -18.70
CA SER A 555 1.63 11.58 -19.29
C SER A 555 0.24 12.11 -18.89
N ASN A 556 0.13 13.39 -18.52
CA ASN A 556 -1.08 14.02 -17.97
C ASN A 556 -1.68 13.27 -16.75
N ARG A 557 -0.84 12.53 -16.02
CA ARG A 557 -1.25 11.67 -14.90
C ARG A 557 -0.46 11.93 -13.65
N PHE A 558 0.87 11.96 -13.76
CA PHE A 558 1.74 12.19 -12.62
C PHE A 558 2.09 13.66 -12.52
N THR A 559 1.88 14.25 -11.35
CA THR A 559 2.45 15.57 -11.05
C THR A 559 3.93 15.39 -10.70
N VAL A 560 4.80 16.08 -11.44
CA VAL A 560 6.26 15.98 -11.27
C VAL A 560 6.74 17.10 -10.36
N TYR A 561 7.37 16.72 -9.26
CA TYR A 561 8.07 17.61 -8.35
C TYR A 561 9.58 17.46 -8.51
N LYS A 562 10.29 18.58 -8.56
CA LYS A 562 11.74 18.63 -8.65
C LYS A 562 12.30 19.17 -7.33
N ASP A 563 13.10 18.38 -6.65
CA ASP A 563 13.85 18.82 -5.47
C ASP A 563 15.35 18.80 -5.79
N PRO A 564 16.06 19.95 -5.71
CA PRO A 564 17.50 20.03 -5.97
C PRO A 564 18.36 19.07 -5.14
N TYR A 565 17.90 18.71 -3.94
CA TYR A 565 18.66 17.88 -3.00
C TYR A 565 18.20 16.42 -2.98
N PHE A 566 17.26 16.05 -3.86
CA PHE A 566 16.83 14.67 -3.99
C PHE A 566 17.97 13.78 -4.52
N PRO A 567 18.08 12.51 -4.10
CA PRO A 567 19.12 11.62 -4.59
C PRO A 567 19.12 11.52 -6.12
N ARG A 568 20.29 11.72 -6.73
CA ARG A 568 20.46 11.85 -8.20
C ARG A 568 19.89 10.67 -8.99
N ASN A 569 19.96 9.46 -8.44
CA ASN A 569 19.62 8.21 -9.10
C ASN A 569 18.28 7.60 -8.67
N LYS A 570 17.44 8.34 -7.95
CA LYS A 570 16.15 7.84 -7.47
C LYS A 570 15.00 8.70 -7.97
N ILE A 571 13.88 8.05 -8.19
CA ILE A 571 12.57 8.65 -8.42
C ILE A 571 11.66 8.10 -7.33
N LEU A 572 11.01 8.96 -6.57
CA LEU A 572 9.91 8.56 -5.69
C LEU A 572 8.61 8.64 -6.48
N VAL A 573 7.81 7.59 -6.44
CA VAL A 573 6.49 7.51 -7.07
C VAL A 573 5.49 7.19 -5.97
N GLY A 574 4.39 7.95 -5.89
CA GLY A 574 3.44 7.80 -4.79
C GLY A 574 2.01 8.05 -5.18
N TYR A 575 1.11 7.49 -4.38
CA TYR A 575 -0.32 7.73 -4.46
C TYR A 575 -0.80 8.52 -3.24
N LYS A 576 -1.55 9.59 -3.50
CA LYS A 576 -2.32 10.31 -2.47
C LYS A 576 -3.81 10.30 -2.84
N GLY A 577 -4.66 9.78 -1.95
CA GLY A 577 -6.11 9.75 -2.13
C GLY A 577 -6.76 11.13 -1.98
N GLY A 578 -8.03 11.22 -2.38
CA GLY A 578 -8.83 12.45 -2.25
C GLY A 578 -9.27 12.72 -0.81
N SER A 579 -9.38 11.67 0.00
CA SER A 579 -9.67 11.76 1.43
C SER A 579 -8.40 11.77 2.27
N TYR A 580 -8.40 12.52 3.38
CA TYR A 580 -7.29 12.54 4.33
C TYR A 580 -7.07 11.20 5.05
N LEU A 581 -8.04 10.29 4.96
CA LEU A 581 -7.97 8.93 5.52
C LEU A 581 -7.34 7.92 4.56
N GLU A 582 -7.08 8.31 3.31
CA GLU A 582 -6.54 7.46 2.24
C GLU A 582 -5.08 7.82 1.92
N THR A 583 -4.18 7.56 2.86
CA THR A 583 -2.75 7.84 2.67
C THR A 583 -1.86 6.81 3.34
N GLY A 584 -0.64 6.68 2.83
CA GLY A 584 0.41 5.91 3.45
C GLY A 584 1.18 6.66 4.55
N TYR A 585 1.15 7.99 4.54
CA TYR A 585 1.94 8.82 5.46
C TYR A 585 1.13 10.00 5.98
N VAL A 586 1.18 10.21 7.29
CA VAL A 586 0.45 11.29 7.95
C VAL A 586 1.42 12.27 8.58
N TYR A 587 1.28 13.54 8.20
CA TYR A 587 1.90 14.67 8.85
C TYR A 587 0.88 15.35 9.77
N ALA A 588 1.23 15.49 11.05
CA ALA A 588 0.30 15.90 12.09
C ALA A 588 0.80 17.17 12.81
N PRO A 589 0.64 18.36 12.21
CA PRO A 589 1.08 19.61 12.83
C PRO A 589 0.29 19.91 14.11
N TYR A 590 0.99 20.29 15.18
CA TYR A 590 0.38 20.71 16.44
C TYR A 590 0.48 22.23 16.61
N VAL A 591 1.71 22.74 16.71
CA VAL A 591 1.99 24.18 16.74
C VAL A 591 2.91 24.52 15.57
N PRO A 592 2.40 25.22 14.53
CA PRO A 592 3.11 25.41 13.28
C PRO A 592 4.38 26.26 13.46
N LEU A 593 4.31 27.40 14.13
CA LEU A 593 5.47 28.27 14.36
C LEU A 593 5.26 29.13 15.59
N ILE A 594 6.23 29.12 16.51
CA ILE A 594 6.35 30.01 17.66
C ILE A 594 7.63 30.80 17.46
N VAL A 595 7.59 32.12 17.71
CA VAL A 595 8.77 32.99 17.64
C VAL A 595 8.96 33.63 19.02
N THR A 596 10.17 33.61 19.55
CA THR A 596 10.47 34.24 20.84
C THR A 596 10.57 35.76 20.69
N PRO A 597 10.38 36.53 21.79
CA PRO A 597 10.92 37.89 21.87
C PRO A 597 12.39 37.94 21.50
N THR A 598 12.81 39.10 20.99
CA THR A 598 14.22 39.46 20.91
C THR A 598 14.73 39.63 22.34
N ILE A 599 15.65 38.74 22.74
CA ILE A 599 16.25 38.74 24.08
C ILE A 599 17.69 39.24 23.93
N PHE A 600 18.07 40.22 24.74
CA PHE A 600 19.44 40.70 24.81
C PHE A 600 20.20 39.91 25.87
N ALA A 601 21.34 39.35 25.47
CA ALA A 601 22.23 38.69 26.40
C ALA A 601 22.86 39.71 27.37
N PRO A 602 22.81 39.51 28.70
CA PRO A 602 23.37 40.45 29.67
C PRO A 602 24.88 40.64 29.55
N GLU A 603 25.59 39.63 29.05
CA GLU A 603 27.05 39.61 28.96
C GLU A 603 27.63 40.47 27.82
N ASP A 604 26.94 40.57 26.69
CA ASP A 604 27.47 41.15 25.45
C ASP A 604 26.43 42.02 24.70
N PHE A 605 25.24 42.20 25.27
CA PHE A 605 24.11 42.91 24.67
C PHE A 605 23.73 42.40 23.26
N THR A 606 24.12 41.16 22.91
CA THR A 606 23.79 40.61 21.60
C THR A 606 22.32 40.21 21.55
N PRO A 607 21.54 40.69 20.57
CA PRO A 607 20.17 40.24 20.37
C PRO A 607 20.11 38.79 19.88
N ARG A 608 19.19 38.03 20.45
CA ARG A 608 18.91 36.63 20.13
C ARG A 608 17.42 36.45 19.90
N LYS A 609 17.07 35.67 18.88
CA LYS A 609 15.67 35.34 18.55
C LYS A 609 15.56 33.89 18.11
N GLY A 610 14.57 33.19 18.63
CA GLY A 610 14.32 31.78 18.37
C GLY A 610 13.01 31.56 17.63
N VAL A 611 12.97 30.52 16.83
CA VAL A 611 11.74 29.96 16.23
C VAL A 611 11.60 28.50 16.65
N MET A 612 10.37 28.04 16.83
CA MET A 612 10.05 26.68 17.24
C MET A 612 8.80 26.19 16.52
N THR A 613 8.79 24.92 16.13
CA THR A 613 7.61 24.21 15.62
C THR A 613 7.42 22.89 16.35
N ARG A 614 6.17 22.40 16.38
CA ARG A 614 5.80 21.12 16.97
C ARG A 614 4.86 20.34 16.05
N TYR A 615 5.23 19.12 15.73
CA TYR A 615 4.45 18.25 14.84
C TYR A 615 4.72 16.78 15.13
N GLY A 616 3.74 15.93 14.82
CA GLY A 616 3.91 14.49 14.74
C GLY A 616 4.05 14.04 13.30
N LYS A 617 4.72 12.92 13.08
CA LYS A 617 4.82 12.28 11.76
C LYS A 617 4.73 10.77 11.91
N LYS A 618 4.06 10.10 10.97
CA LYS A 618 3.99 8.63 10.99
C LYS A 618 3.72 8.07 9.60
N MET A 619 4.54 7.10 9.21
CA MET A 619 4.21 6.19 8.13
C MET A 619 3.21 5.15 8.63
N VAL A 620 2.03 5.13 8.00
CA VAL A 620 0.91 4.23 8.31
C VAL A 620 0.92 3.02 7.38
N ARG A 621 1.14 3.23 6.07
CA ARG A 621 1.27 2.18 5.06
C ARG A 621 2.35 2.53 4.04
N ASN A 622 3.32 1.64 3.86
CA ASN A 622 4.38 1.81 2.87
C ASN A 622 3.95 1.47 1.43
N ASP A 623 2.93 0.62 1.26
CA ASP A 623 2.42 0.18 -0.05
C ASP A 623 2.05 1.31 -1.03
N PHE A 624 1.80 2.51 -0.51
CA PHE A 624 1.42 3.70 -1.27
C PHE A 624 2.60 4.37 -1.99
N TYR A 625 3.82 3.94 -1.70
CA TYR A 625 5.05 4.54 -2.19
C TYR A 625 5.98 3.50 -2.80
N GLY A 626 6.57 3.86 -3.93
CA GLY A 626 7.55 3.06 -4.65
C GLY A 626 8.68 3.93 -5.18
N THR A 627 9.79 3.29 -5.55
CA THR A 627 10.94 3.97 -6.13
C THR A 627 11.34 3.38 -7.47
N VAL A 628 11.89 4.22 -8.35
CA VAL A 628 12.64 3.77 -9.53
C VAL A 628 14.09 4.18 -9.34
N THR A 629 15.00 3.22 -9.54
CA THR A 629 16.44 3.42 -9.48
C THR A 629 16.98 3.57 -10.89
N VAL A 630 17.54 4.74 -11.20
CA VAL A 630 18.13 5.05 -12.50
C VAL A 630 19.62 4.71 -12.47
N MET A 631 20.03 3.77 -13.31
CA MET A 631 21.42 3.35 -13.51
C MET A 631 22.06 4.17 -14.64
N ASP A 632 23.40 4.17 -14.69
CA ASP A 632 24.20 4.76 -15.78
C ASP A 632 23.94 6.25 -16.03
N LEU A 633 23.62 7.00 -14.97
CA LEU A 633 23.26 8.43 -15.03
C LEU A 633 24.37 9.34 -15.58
N ASN A 634 25.62 8.87 -15.57
CA ASN A 634 26.78 9.61 -16.06
C ASN A 634 27.01 9.44 -17.58
N ILE A 635 26.17 8.67 -18.28
CA ILE A 635 26.29 8.39 -19.73
C ILE A 635 25.28 9.26 -20.50
N ILE A 636 25.71 9.87 -21.61
CA ILE A 636 24.88 10.67 -22.52
C ILE A 636 24.92 10.05 -23.91
#